data_AF-A0AAP2CRB4-F1
#
_entry.id   AF-A0AAP2CRB4-F1
#
_cell.length_a   1.000
_cell.length_b   1.000
_cell.length_c   1.000
_cell.angle_alpha   90.00
_cell.angle_beta   90.00
_cell.angle_gamma   90.00
#
_symmetry.space_group_name_H-M   'P 1'
#
loop_
_entity.id
_entity.type
_entity.pdbx_description
1 polymer ?
#
loop_
_entity_poly.entity_id
_entity_poly.type
_entity_poly.pdbx_seq_one_letter_code
_entity_poly.pdbx_strand_id
1 'polypeptide(L)'
;MDATSLSLGALGSGMSLSGAPSPLAAYFRPGSGTRVGLQAASEGALHVWTEVADGLALCCRYDADDPTSRYSWRETRAVPLRKVYPVADLTLTGSWGQLQSSGSGLLESYTGNRAISASSTAASASVTVDRAAPYDLFIIYTGRTSGGFARVDIDGAQTLVNEIGDPADLGFKAFSTYHSTNLTRRLVMRVASGLTGSHTITVTPGGSASPGGNTVQLEAVAITGGLDDSRIQPPFWEPEITYAAGQEVQHNGIFYAARSNGPSGTAPPTHGNGIASDGAMEWRADVRSTYHDFSTLDYASEREYAARIEVGGQTVEYGGQTHGGEALQSRSITLDGAPWTPATTGTGITAGAAIDMTETSQWGHPTAGALADCTLTRRILPGQIYQDVTITPLQTLPTPEWFYPAMLPFVRWDGETKSDVLIHLHDGNSVIDLDTYAGQSAPDVTLSSPKSLGLDVTAPVGGFAWGFACGFGTDPVNGLKSVTGFLRPNIGGQSSGTGSDWQVKGYVRADDITLASGQPVRMWSRQTISLAPD
;
A
#
# COMPACT_ATOMS: atom_id res chain seq x y z
N MET A 1 -22.78 21.01 -18.73
CA MET A 1 -24.20 20.91 -18.36
C MET A 1 -24.61 19.47 -18.54
N ASP A 2 -25.09 18.91 -17.44
CA ASP A 2 -25.83 17.67 -17.21
C ASP A 2 -25.28 16.31 -17.66
N ALA A 3 -24.65 15.68 -16.68
CA ALA A 3 -24.84 14.28 -16.38
C ALA A 3 -26.31 14.00 -16.03
N THR A 4 -26.94 13.02 -16.67
CA THR A 4 -27.86 12.02 -16.06
C THR A 4 -28.51 11.16 -17.16
N SER A 5 -28.78 9.91 -16.82
CA SER A 5 -29.64 8.93 -17.51
C SER A 5 -29.02 8.05 -18.61
N LEU A 6 -28.38 6.96 -18.18
CA LEU A 6 -28.62 5.67 -18.84
C LEU A 6 -29.75 4.98 -18.07
N SER A 7 -30.93 4.97 -18.68
CA SER A 7 -32.16 4.41 -18.14
C SER A 7 -32.08 2.89 -18.00
N LEU A 8 -32.16 2.38 -16.77
CA LEU A 8 -32.71 1.05 -16.51
C LEU A 8 -34.21 1.08 -16.82
N GLY A 9 -34.65 0.35 -17.85
CA GLY A 9 -36.06 0.21 -18.19
C GLY A 9 -36.39 -1.20 -18.67
N ALA A 10 -37.36 -1.81 -17.99
CA ALA A 10 -38.06 -3.06 -18.28
C ALA A 10 -37.41 -4.39 -17.85
N LEU A 11 -37.36 -4.63 -16.54
CA LEU A 11 -37.60 -5.97 -16.00
C LEU A 11 -38.93 -5.95 -15.23
N GLY A 12 -39.80 -6.88 -15.58
CA GLY A 12 -41.16 -6.98 -15.07
C GLY A 12 -41.22 -7.16 -13.55
N SER A 13 -42.22 -6.52 -12.97
CA SER A 13 -42.70 -6.75 -11.61
C SER A 13 -43.12 -8.23 -11.46
N GLY A 14 -42.36 -9.01 -10.69
CA GLY A 14 -42.77 -10.35 -10.31
C GLY A 14 -41.67 -11.41 -10.20
N MET A 15 -40.53 -11.09 -9.57
CA MET A 15 -39.67 -12.13 -9.00
C MET A 15 -39.17 -11.66 -7.62
N SER A 16 -39.75 -12.25 -6.58
CA SER A 16 -39.13 -12.28 -5.26
C SER A 16 -37.83 -13.07 -5.39
N LEU A 17 -36.68 -12.39 -5.37
CA LEU A 17 -35.37 -13.03 -5.24
C LEU A 17 -35.17 -13.44 -3.78
N SER A 18 -35.88 -14.49 -3.33
CA SER A 18 -35.65 -15.13 -2.04
C SER A 18 -34.51 -16.17 -2.12
N GLY A 19 -33.42 -15.83 -2.81
CA GLY A 19 -32.19 -16.61 -2.75
C GLY A 19 -31.39 -16.19 -1.53
N ALA A 20 -30.88 -17.15 -0.75
CA ALA A 20 -29.88 -16.84 0.25
C ALA A 20 -28.71 -16.09 -0.43
N PRO A 21 -28.18 -15.00 0.16
CA PRO A 21 -27.07 -14.28 -0.43
C PRO A 21 -25.89 -15.23 -0.66
N SER A 22 -25.19 -15.06 -1.79
CA SER A 22 -23.97 -15.84 -2.08
C SER A 22 -23.03 -15.78 -0.87
N PRO A 23 -22.44 -16.91 -0.44
CA PRO A 23 -21.51 -16.95 0.68
C PRO A 23 -20.33 -15.99 0.50
N LEU A 24 -19.91 -15.77 -0.75
CA LEU A 24 -18.83 -14.84 -1.09
C LEU A 24 -19.26 -13.37 -1.11
N ALA A 25 -20.56 -13.07 -1.00
CA ALA A 25 -21.07 -11.69 -1.15
C ALA A 25 -20.46 -10.71 -0.14
N ALA A 26 -20.05 -11.18 1.05
CA ALA A 26 -19.39 -10.35 2.05
C ALA A 26 -18.03 -9.80 1.56
N TYR A 27 -17.26 -10.60 0.82
CA TYR A 27 -15.94 -10.24 0.30
C TYR A 27 -15.97 -9.23 -0.84
N PHE A 28 -17.12 -9.09 -1.51
CA PHE A 28 -17.32 -8.14 -2.62
C PHE A 28 -18.08 -6.87 -2.19
N ARG A 29 -18.21 -6.63 -0.89
CA ARG A 29 -18.76 -5.37 -0.38
C ARG A 29 -17.69 -4.28 -0.46
N PRO A 30 -17.98 -3.13 -1.08
CA PRO A 30 -17.09 -1.98 -0.99
C PRO A 30 -16.90 -1.58 0.47
N GLY A 31 -15.69 -1.15 0.83
CA GLY A 31 -15.41 -0.54 2.13
C GLY A 31 -16.00 0.87 2.25
N SER A 32 -15.72 1.53 3.37
CA SER A 32 -16.20 2.91 3.63
C SER A 32 -15.27 4.00 3.08
N GLY A 33 -14.20 3.61 2.37
CA GLY A 33 -13.30 4.55 1.71
C GLY A 33 -14.02 5.42 0.68
N THR A 34 -13.53 6.64 0.49
CA THR A 34 -14.19 7.62 -0.39
C THR A 34 -13.30 8.13 -1.51
N ARG A 35 -12.00 7.88 -1.44
CA ARG A 35 -11.02 8.42 -2.37
C ARG A 35 -10.06 7.39 -2.91
N VAL A 36 -9.48 7.76 -4.04
CA VAL A 36 -8.29 7.16 -4.64
C VAL A 36 -7.23 8.24 -4.79
N GLY A 37 -5.97 7.86 -4.99
CA GLY A 37 -4.88 8.81 -5.16
C GLY A 37 -3.80 8.33 -6.11
N LEU A 38 -3.14 9.26 -6.80
CA LEU A 38 -1.99 8.99 -7.65
C LEU A 38 -0.77 9.74 -7.13
N GLN A 39 0.38 9.05 -7.08
CA GLN A 39 1.65 9.63 -6.69
C GLN A 39 2.76 9.09 -7.61
N ALA A 40 3.56 9.99 -8.18
CA ALA A 40 4.75 9.60 -8.90
C ALA A 40 5.80 9.00 -7.95
N ALA A 41 6.46 7.93 -8.38
CA ALA A 41 7.52 7.27 -7.65
C ALA A 41 8.85 7.32 -8.40
N SER A 42 9.90 6.77 -7.80
CA SER A 42 11.26 6.82 -8.34
C SER A 42 11.33 6.10 -9.69
N GLU A 43 12.25 6.52 -10.55
CA GLU A 43 12.52 5.83 -11.82
C GLU A 43 11.28 5.71 -12.74
N GLY A 44 10.32 6.64 -12.62
CA GLY A 44 9.10 6.67 -13.44
C GLY A 44 7.98 5.74 -12.95
N ALA A 45 8.18 5.07 -11.81
CA ALA A 45 7.19 4.23 -11.15
C ALA A 45 5.95 5.02 -10.70
N LEU A 46 4.88 4.30 -10.36
CA LEU A 46 3.61 4.88 -9.92
C LEU A 46 3.10 4.21 -8.65
N HIS A 47 2.66 5.01 -7.69
CA HIS A 47 1.89 4.54 -6.55
C HIS A 47 0.41 4.92 -6.75
N VAL A 48 -0.45 3.92 -6.73
CA VAL A 48 -1.92 4.07 -6.77
C VAL A 48 -2.46 3.80 -5.38
N TRP A 49 -3.15 4.77 -4.82
CA TRP A 49 -3.76 4.72 -3.51
C TRP A 49 -5.26 4.49 -3.64
N THR A 50 -5.84 3.68 -2.77
CA THR A 50 -7.30 3.50 -2.67
C THR A 50 -7.73 3.35 -1.22
N GLU A 51 -8.61 4.23 -0.75
CA GLU A 51 -9.15 4.14 0.60
C GLU A 51 -10.05 2.91 0.73
N VAL A 52 -9.87 2.14 1.81
CA VAL A 52 -10.71 0.98 2.13
C VAL A 52 -11.58 1.23 3.36
N ALA A 53 -11.17 2.16 4.23
CA ALA A 53 -11.94 2.65 5.36
C ALA A 53 -11.48 4.06 5.75
N ASP A 54 -12.16 4.69 6.70
CA ASP A 54 -11.67 5.95 7.28
C ASP A 54 -10.31 5.72 7.95
N GLY A 55 -9.33 6.57 7.64
CA GLY A 55 -7.98 6.43 8.16
C GLY A 55 -7.16 5.27 7.58
N LEU A 56 -7.61 4.59 6.52
CA LEU A 56 -6.92 3.41 5.98
C LEU A 56 -7.01 3.32 4.46
N ALA A 57 -5.86 3.19 3.80
CA ALA A 57 -5.77 2.98 2.36
C ALA A 57 -4.86 1.80 2.02
N LEU A 58 -5.02 1.31 0.79
CA LEU A 58 -4.04 0.46 0.14
C LEU A 58 -3.18 1.30 -0.79
N CYS A 59 -1.88 1.07 -0.75
CA CYS A 59 -0.90 1.60 -1.70
C CYS A 59 -0.46 0.47 -2.63
N CYS A 60 -0.87 0.55 -3.89
CA CYS A 60 -0.49 -0.36 -4.96
C CYS A 60 0.72 0.21 -5.70
N ARG A 61 1.85 -0.50 -5.67
CA ARG A 61 3.09 -0.05 -6.29
C ARG A 61 3.25 -0.66 -7.68
N TYR A 62 3.47 0.20 -8.66
CA TYR A 62 3.67 -0.14 -10.05
C TYR A 62 5.09 0.24 -10.46
N ASP A 63 5.89 -0.76 -10.83
CA ASP A 63 7.27 -0.56 -11.26
C ASP A 63 7.36 -0.06 -12.71
N ALA A 64 8.47 0.60 -13.01
CA ALA A 64 8.74 1.18 -14.31
C ALA A 64 10.24 1.20 -14.68
N ASP A 65 11.01 0.20 -14.24
CA ASP A 65 12.47 0.16 -14.41
C ASP A 65 12.91 0.37 -15.87
N ASP A 66 12.06 -0.05 -16.82
CA ASP A 66 12.13 0.33 -18.23
C ASP A 66 10.92 1.19 -18.63
N PRO A 67 11.10 2.50 -18.91
CA PRO A 67 10.01 3.39 -19.30
C PRO A 67 9.42 3.05 -20.69
N THR A 68 10.10 2.19 -21.47
CA THR A 68 9.60 1.69 -22.77
C THR A 68 8.70 0.47 -22.62
N SER A 69 8.49 0.01 -21.40
CA SER A 69 7.63 -1.12 -21.05
C SER A 69 6.42 -0.67 -20.22
N ARG A 70 5.37 -1.51 -20.18
CA ARG A 70 4.15 -1.23 -19.40
C ARG A 70 4.41 -1.34 -17.89
N TYR A 71 3.54 -0.73 -17.09
CA TYR A 71 3.61 -0.85 -15.64
C TYR A 71 3.27 -2.27 -15.18
N SER A 72 4.03 -2.77 -14.19
CA SER A 72 3.76 -4.02 -13.49
C SER A 72 3.36 -3.75 -12.05
N TRP A 73 2.16 -4.18 -11.65
CA TRP A 73 1.73 -4.10 -10.26
C TRP A 73 2.51 -5.11 -9.40
N ARG A 74 3.42 -4.60 -8.57
CA ARG A 74 4.33 -5.41 -7.76
C ARG A 74 3.88 -5.72 -6.36
N GLU A 75 3.27 -4.75 -5.70
CA GLU A 75 3.10 -4.81 -4.26
C GLU A 75 1.81 -4.12 -3.88
N THR A 76 1.14 -4.65 -2.87
CA THR A 76 0.04 -3.96 -2.20
C THR A 76 0.38 -3.84 -0.72
N ARG A 77 0.35 -2.61 -0.22
CA ARG A 77 0.58 -2.29 1.19
C ARG A 77 -0.69 -1.73 1.80
N ALA A 78 -1.07 -2.21 2.97
CA ALA A 78 -2.05 -1.53 3.81
C ALA A 78 -1.36 -0.43 4.60
N VAL A 79 -1.88 0.80 4.53
CA VAL A 79 -1.26 2.00 5.09
C VAL A 79 -2.29 2.79 5.90
N PRO A 80 -2.11 2.91 7.23
CA PRO A 80 -2.86 3.85 8.03
C PRO A 80 -2.57 5.28 7.56
N LEU A 81 -3.64 5.99 7.23
CA LEU A 81 -3.58 7.39 6.85
C LEU A 81 -3.56 8.24 8.13
N ARG A 82 -2.45 8.93 8.33
CA ARG A 82 -2.22 9.76 9.51
C ARG A 82 -1.70 11.12 9.07
N LYS A 83 -2.28 12.20 9.61
CA LYS A 83 -1.66 13.54 9.55
C LYS A 83 -0.58 13.58 10.62
N VAL A 84 0.68 13.61 10.19
CA VAL A 84 1.81 13.53 11.12
C VAL A 84 2.36 14.93 11.42
N TYR A 85 2.57 15.17 12.72
CA TYR A 85 3.21 16.35 13.29
C TYR A 85 4.54 15.91 13.91
N PRO A 86 5.63 15.85 13.10
CA PRO A 86 6.96 15.47 13.57
C PRO A 86 7.48 16.40 14.67
N VAL A 87 8.58 15.99 15.31
CA VAL A 87 9.34 16.80 16.29
C VAL A 87 9.49 18.28 15.88
N ALA A 88 9.72 18.55 14.59
CA ALA A 88 9.92 19.91 14.09
C ALA A 88 8.68 20.82 14.24
N ASP A 89 7.48 20.26 14.35
CA ASP A 89 6.25 21.00 14.63
C ASP A 89 6.00 21.19 16.14
N LEU A 90 6.75 20.49 16.99
CA LEU A 90 6.53 20.53 18.44
C LEU A 90 7.20 21.77 19.04
N THR A 91 6.44 22.50 19.85
CA THR A 91 7.01 23.48 20.77
C THR A 91 7.55 22.76 22.00
N LEU A 92 8.86 22.87 22.23
CA LEU A 92 9.55 22.19 23.32
C LEU A 92 9.84 23.15 24.47
N THR A 93 9.50 22.76 25.69
CA THR A 93 9.90 23.46 26.91
C THR A 93 10.68 22.54 27.85
N GLY A 94 11.55 23.12 28.67
CA GLY A 94 12.48 22.35 29.51
C GLY A 94 13.63 21.73 28.71
N SER A 95 14.25 20.69 29.27
CA SER A 95 15.43 20.05 28.68
C SER A 95 15.04 18.83 27.86
N TRP A 96 15.27 18.90 26.55
CA TRP A 96 15.16 17.79 25.61
C TRP A 96 16.51 17.50 24.97
N GLY A 97 16.92 16.23 24.96
CA GLY A 97 18.01 15.75 24.14
C GLY A 97 17.48 15.34 22.78
N GLN A 98 18.19 15.70 21.70
CA GLN A 98 17.89 15.20 20.36
C GLN A 98 18.78 14.00 20.05
N LEU A 99 18.19 12.92 19.54
CA LEU A 99 18.95 11.74 19.11
C LEU A 99 19.32 11.84 17.62
N GLN A 100 20.64 11.82 17.38
CA GLN A 100 21.26 12.03 16.06
C GLN A 100 21.62 10.72 15.33
N SER A 101 21.67 9.59 16.03
CA SER A 101 21.88 8.26 15.44
C SER A 101 21.40 7.13 16.36
N SER A 102 21.13 5.96 15.77
CA SER A 102 20.76 4.73 16.49
C SER A 102 21.64 3.61 15.94
N GLY A 103 22.32 2.89 16.84
CA GLY A 103 23.24 1.78 16.54
C GLY A 103 22.57 0.41 16.60
N SER A 104 21.30 0.31 16.21
CA SER A 104 20.50 -0.94 16.29
C SER A 104 20.92 -2.03 15.29
N GLY A 105 21.94 -1.80 14.46
CA GLY A 105 22.54 -2.82 13.59
C GLY A 105 21.70 -3.26 12.39
N LEU A 106 20.45 -2.80 12.29
CA LEU A 106 19.61 -2.96 11.09
C LEU A 106 19.86 -1.79 10.14
N LEU A 107 20.13 -2.09 8.86
CA LEU A 107 20.37 -1.09 7.78
C LEU A 107 19.28 0.00 7.71
N GLU A 108 18.06 -0.31 8.17
CA GLU A 108 16.90 0.59 8.14
C GLU A 108 16.69 1.42 9.42
N SER A 109 17.48 1.21 10.48
CA SER A 109 17.18 1.74 11.81
C SER A 109 17.98 2.98 12.24
N TYR A 110 18.58 3.72 11.31
CA TYR A 110 19.28 4.96 11.65
C TYR A 110 18.29 6.08 12.05
N THR A 111 18.41 6.60 13.28
CA THR A 111 17.65 7.74 13.81
C THR A 111 18.43 9.04 13.63
N GLY A 112 18.50 9.57 12.41
CA GLY A 112 18.98 10.94 12.23
C GLY A 112 17.88 11.93 12.55
N ASN A 113 18.02 12.75 13.60
CA ASN A 113 17.16 13.91 13.91
C ASN A 113 15.65 13.67 14.10
N ARG A 114 15.22 12.44 14.39
CA ARG A 114 13.79 12.03 14.34
C ARG A 114 13.12 11.84 15.71
N ALA A 115 13.86 11.95 16.81
CA ALA A 115 13.30 11.77 18.13
C ALA A 115 13.90 12.74 19.16
N ILE A 116 13.06 13.16 20.09
CA ILE A 116 13.43 13.94 21.27
C ILE A 116 13.28 13.07 22.51
N SER A 117 14.19 13.24 23.47
CA SER A 117 14.22 12.46 24.69
C SER A 117 14.28 13.37 25.91
N ALA A 118 13.46 13.06 26.91
CA ALA A 118 13.48 13.73 28.21
C ALA A 118 13.24 12.72 29.33
N SER A 119 13.86 12.98 30.47
CA SER A 119 13.63 12.25 31.73
C SER A 119 13.16 13.18 32.86
N SER A 120 13.07 14.48 32.59
CA SER A 120 12.61 15.50 33.52
C SER A 120 11.11 15.70 33.40
N THR A 121 10.39 15.66 34.53
CA THR A 121 8.95 15.95 34.59
C THR A 121 8.62 17.42 34.32
N ALA A 122 9.64 18.31 34.28
CA ALA A 122 9.47 19.72 33.89
C ALA A 122 9.55 19.92 32.36
N ALA A 123 9.89 18.89 31.59
CA ALA A 123 9.93 18.96 30.14
C ALA A 123 8.53 18.75 29.55
N SER A 124 8.17 19.54 28.55
CA SER A 124 6.95 19.33 27.76
C SER A 124 7.21 19.50 26.27
N ALA A 125 6.44 18.76 25.47
CA ALA A 125 6.37 18.90 24.03
C ALA A 125 4.91 19.11 23.63
N SER A 126 4.60 20.20 22.94
CA SER A 126 3.22 20.54 22.57
C SER A 126 3.05 20.87 21.10
N VAL A 127 1.92 20.51 20.53
CA VAL A 127 1.54 20.86 19.14
C VAL A 127 0.03 21.03 19.03
N THR A 128 -0.40 21.95 18.17
CA THR A 128 -1.81 22.06 17.82
C THR A 128 -2.09 21.20 16.59
N VAL A 129 -3.02 20.27 16.75
CA VAL A 129 -3.55 19.45 15.67
C VAL A 129 -4.91 20.01 15.24
N ASP A 130 -5.29 19.79 13.99
CA ASP A 130 -6.58 20.26 13.46
C ASP A 130 -7.06 19.39 12.30
N ARG A 131 -8.35 19.02 12.36
CA ARG A 131 -9.08 18.34 11.29
C ARG A 131 -10.58 18.50 11.51
N ALA A 132 -11.30 18.89 10.45
CA ALA A 132 -12.74 19.08 10.51
C ALA A 132 -13.53 17.76 10.65
N ALA A 133 -13.04 16.69 10.02
CA ALA A 133 -13.60 15.34 10.15
C ALA A 133 -13.17 14.69 11.49
N PRO A 134 -13.96 13.76 12.05
CA PRO A 134 -13.59 13.03 13.26
C PRO A 134 -12.22 12.35 13.16
N TYR A 135 -11.45 12.34 14.23
CA TYR A 135 -10.13 11.70 14.24
C TYR A 135 -9.79 11.06 15.58
N ASP A 136 -8.95 10.04 15.49
CA ASP A 136 -8.22 9.48 16.62
C ASP A 136 -6.88 10.20 16.77
N LEU A 137 -6.40 10.32 18.00
CA LEU A 137 -5.12 10.92 18.35
C LEU A 137 -4.12 9.84 18.75
N PHE A 138 -2.93 9.92 18.19
CA PHE A 138 -1.84 8.98 18.39
C PHE A 138 -0.55 9.69 18.82
N ILE A 139 0.19 9.07 19.71
CA ILE A 139 1.58 9.43 20.03
C ILE A 139 2.51 8.40 19.40
N ILE A 140 3.44 8.86 18.56
CA ILE A 140 4.48 8.03 17.96
C ILE A 140 5.76 8.19 18.78
N TYR A 141 6.33 7.07 19.24
CA TYR A 141 7.44 7.08 20.18
C TYR A 141 8.45 5.97 19.89
N THR A 142 9.65 6.12 20.45
CA THR A 142 10.67 5.08 20.47
C THR A 142 10.65 4.37 21.81
N GLY A 143 10.37 3.07 21.80
CA GLY A 143 10.45 2.18 22.96
C GLY A 143 11.89 1.97 23.44
N ARG A 144 12.08 1.97 24.77
CA ARG A 144 13.40 1.75 25.40
C ARG A 144 13.28 0.84 26.60
N THR A 145 14.37 0.13 26.91
CA THR A 145 14.48 -0.60 28.17
C THR A 145 14.50 0.33 29.39
N SER A 146 14.86 1.60 29.18
CA SER A 146 14.79 2.68 30.17
C SER A 146 13.52 3.55 30.08
N GLY A 147 12.52 3.09 29.31
CA GLY A 147 11.28 3.82 29.05
C GLY A 147 10.49 4.10 30.34
N GLY A 148 9.97 5.32 30.46
CA GLY A 148 9.09 5.76 31.55
C GLY A 148 7.66 6.01 31.10
N PHE A 149 6.84 6.56 31.98
CA PHE A 149 5.47 6.93 31.63
C PHE A 149 5.46 8.22 30.81
N ALA A 150 4.70 8.23 29.71
CA ALA A 150 4.38 9.43 28.96
C ALA A 150 2.95 9.85 29.31
N ARG A 151 2.81 11.02 29.94
CA ARG A 151 1.53 11.66 30.22
C ARG A 151 1.12 12.47 29.01
N VAL A 152 -0.17 12.40 28.66
CA VAL A 152 -0.76 13.20 27.59
C VAL A 152 -1.88 14.05 28.16
N ASP A 153 -1.89 15.33 27.81
CA ASP A 153 -2.99 16.27 28.06
C ASP A 153 -3.49 16.81 26.70
N ILE A 154 -4.80 16.99 26.58
CA ILE A 154 -5.49 17.59 25.43
C ILE A 154 -6.19 18.85 25.93
N ASP A 155 -5.88 19.98 25.33
CA ASP A 155 -6.36 21.31 25.75
C ASP A 155 -6.09 21.61 27.23
N GLY A 156 -4.94 21.13 27.73
CA GLY A 156 -4.51 21.31 29.12
C GLY A 156 -5.20 20.38 30.15
N ALA A 157 -6.01 19.42 29.71
CA ALA A 157 -6.69 18.47 30.59
C ALA A 157 -6.69 17.02 30.06
N GLN A 158 -7.10 16.05 30.88
CA GLN A 158 -7.17 14.63 30.49
C GLN A 158 -8.60 14.12 30.28
N THR A 159 -9.56 15.03 30.20
CA THR A 159 -10.97 14.69 29.98
C THR A 159 -11.16 14.03 28.62
N LEU A 160 -10.47 14.53 27.59
CA LEU A 160 -10.56 14.02 26.22
C LEU A 160 -9.61 12.83 25.94
N VAL A 161 -8.68 12.52 26.85
CA VAL A 161 -7.81 11.34 26.74
C VAL A 161 -8.63 10.11 27.15
N ASN A 162 -9.24 9.40 26.20
CA ASN A 162 -10.22 8.34 26.48
C ASN A 162 -9.76 6.93 26.09
N GLU A 163 -8.60 6.78 25.45
CA GLU A 163 -8.09 5.46 24.99
C GLU A 163 -7.03 4.86 25.92
N ILE A 164 -6.57 5.62 26.91
CA ILE A 164 -5.60 5.17 27.93
C ILE A 164 -6.09 5.50 29.34
N GLY A 165 -5.71 4.65 30.31
CA GLY A 165 -6.05 4.80 31.72
C GLY A 165 -4.91 5.34 32.57
N ASP A 166 -5.08 5.26 33.89
CA ASP A 166 -4.00 5.41 34.86
C ASP A 166 -3.33 4.03 35.06
N PRO A 167 -2.12 3.81 34.50
CA PRO A 167 -1.53 2.47 34.44
C PRO A 167 -0.91 2.00 35.75
N ALA A 168 -0.70 2.90 36.73
CA ALA A 168 0.06 2.60 37.94
C ALA A 168 -0.35 3.46 39.14
N ASP A 169 -1.63 3.83 39.23
CA ASP A 169 -2.18 4.73 40.27
C ASP A 169 -1.38 6.04 40.40
N LEU A 170 -0.94 6.59 39.26
CA LEU A 170 -0.14 7.81 39.14
C LEU A 170 -0.96 9.07 39.47
N GLY A 171 -2.29 8.97 39.45
CA GLY A 171 -3.22 10.09 39.58
C GLY A 171 -3.49 10.82 38.26
N PHE A 172 -3.04 10.27 37.13
CA PHE A 172 -3.26 10.81 35.79
C PHE A 172 -3.17 9.69 34.73
N LYS A 173 -3.75 9.93 33.56
CA LYS A 173 -3.71 9.01 32.43
C LYS A 173 -2.34 9.07 31.74
N ALA A 174 -1.74 7.92 31.50
CA ALA A 174 -0.44 7.81 30.86
C ALA A 174 -0.27 6.44 30.22
N PHE A 175 0.75 6.30 29.39
CA PHE A 175 1.17 5.01 28.87
C PHE A 175 2.67 4.81 29.10
N SER A 176 3.10 3.56 29.22
CA SER A 176 4.52 3.24 29.35
C SER A 176 5.20 3.29 27.99
N THR A 177 6.35 3.96 27.92
CA THR A 177 7.25 3.90 26.76
C THR A 177 8.31 2.80 26.90
N TYR A 178 8.19 1.95 27.92
CA TYR A 178 9.03 0.78 28.09
C TYR A 178 8.87 -0.19 26.92
N HIS A 179 10.00 -0.72 26.45
CA HIS A 179 10.04 -1.85 25.54
C HIS A 179 11.21 -2.76 25.93
N SER A 180 11.04 -4.08 25.82
CA SER A 180 12.05 -5.07 26.20
C SER A 180 13.31 -5.01 25.32
N THR A 181 13.15 -4.52 24.08
CA THR A 181 14.24 -4.20 23.16
C THR A 181 14.47 -2.70 23.16
N ASN A 182 15.73 -2.27 23.32
CA ASN A 182 16.07 -0.86 23.34
C ASN A 182 16.03 -0.27 21.92
N LEU A 183 15.57 0.98 21.79
CA LEU A 183 15.44 1.71 20.53
C LEU A 183 14.48 1.05 19.52
N THR A 184 13.40 0.42 20.00
CA THR A 184 12.31 -0.05 19.12
C THR A 184 11.50 1.13 18.64
N ARG A 185 11.49 1.36 17.33
CA ARG A 185 10.98 2.61 16.73
C ARG A 185 9.53 2.51 16.29
N ARG A 186 8.94 3.68 16.00
CA ARG A 186 7.60 3.81 15.39
C ARG A 186 6.51 3.09 16.17
N LEU A 187 6.68 2.99 17.49
CA LEU A 187 5.60 2.48 18.32
C LEU A 187 4.51 3.55 18.35
N VAL A 188 3.28 3.11 18.18
CA VAL A 188 2.12 4.00 18.11
C VAL A 188 1.20 3.70 19.29
N MET A 189 0.85 4.73 20.06
CA MET A 189 -0.14 4.65 21.11
C MET A 189 -1.33 5.52 20.75
N ARG A 190 -2.53 4.93 20.60
CA ARG A 190 -3.76 5.71 20.51
C ARG A 190 -4.14 6.20 21.91
N VAL A 191 -4.34 7.50 22.05
CA VAL A 191 -4.59 8.15 23.36
C VAL A 191 -5.95 8.82 23.43
N ALA A 192 -6.55 9.15 22.28
CA ALA A 192 -7.93 9.56 22.20
C ALA A 192 -8.61 9.11 20.89
N SER A 193 -9.94 9.04 20.91
CA SER A 193 -10.78 8.74 19.75
C SER A 193 -11.98 9.69 19.64
N GLY A 194 -12.46 9.90 18.41
CA GLY A 194 -13.67 10.68 18.14
C GLY A 194 -13.54 12.20 18.36
N LEU A 195 -12.33 12.74 18.29
CA LEU A 195 -12.08 14.19 18.37
C LEU A 195 -12.47 14.88 17.06
N THR A 196 -12.79 16.18 17.11
CA THR A 196 -13.10 17.00 15.92
C THR A 196 -12.63 18.43 16.13
N GLY A 197 -12.11 19.06 15.08
CA GLY A 197 -11.61 20.45 15.14
C GLY A 197 -10.20 20.54 15.70
N SER A 198 -9.87 21.70 16.26
CA SER A 198 -8.52 22.01 16.71
C SER A 198 -8.31 21.70 18.19
N HIS A 199 -7.21 21.01 18.51
CA HIS A 199 -6.80 20.67 19.87
C HIS A 199 -5.31 20.89 20.08
N THR A 200 -4.92 21.38 21.25
CA THR A 200 -3.52 21.45 21.67
C THR A 200 -3.16 20.19 22.45
N ILE A 201 -2.23 19.42 21.89
CA ILE A 201 -1.73 18.17 22.47
C ILE A 201 -0.45 18.47 23.21
N THR A 202 -0.35 18.05 24.47
CA THR A 202 0.87 18.19 25.28
C THR A 202 1.30 16.85 25.82
N VAL A 203 2.56 16.48 25.59
CA VAL A 203 3.18 15.26 26.12
C VAL A 203 4.27 15.63 27.12
N THR A 204 4.25 15.00 28.29
CA THR A 204 5.23 15.22 29.37
C THR A 204 5.72 13.88 29.94
N PRO A 205 6.97 13.80 30.44
CA PRO A 205 7.40 12.66 31.24
C PRO A 205 6.58 12.57 32.53
N GLY A 206 5.88 11.45 32.70
CA GLY A 206 5.03 11.11 33.85
C GLY A 206 5.75 10.34 34.96
N GLY A 207 7.09 10.24 34.92
CA GLY A 207 7.88 9.54 35.92
C GLY A 207 8.27 8.11 35.51
N SER A 208 8.69 7.32 36.51
CA SER A 208 9.33 6.03 36.28
C SER A 208 8.33 4.89 36.07
N ALA A 209 8.57 4.04 35.07
CA ALA A 209 7.83 2.80 34.84
C ALA A 209 8.59 1.57 35.38
N SER A 210 7.87 0.51 35.73
CA SER A 210 8.42 -0.80 36.14
C SER A 210 7.73 -1.94 35.38
N PRO A 211 8.45 -2.77 34.60
CA PRO A 211 9.86 -2.60 34.23
C PRO A 211 10.10 -1.29 33.45
N GLY A 212 11.33 -0.77 33.50
CA GLY A 212 11.70 0.42 32.74
C GLY A 212 12.61 1.39 33.47
N GLY A 213 12.39 2.67 33.20
CA GLY A 213 13.08 3.80 33.79
C GLY A 213 12.18 5.03 33.70
N ASN A 214 12.76 6.21 33.54
CA ASN A 214 12.05 7.49 33.50
C ASN A 214 12.17 8.23 32.17
N THR A 215 12.74 7.59 31.14
CA THR A 215 13.00 8.25 29.86
C THR A 215 11.77 8.16 28.97
N VAL A 216 11.32 9.29 28.41
CA VAL A 216 10.33 9.32 27.34
C VAL A 216 11.04 9.76 26.07
N GLN A 217 10.86 9.02 24.98
CA GLN A 217 11.42 9.34 23.68
C GLN A 217 10.32 9.46 22.62
N LEU A 218 10.03 10.68 22.20
CA LEU A 218 8.94 11.01 21.27
C LEU A 218 9.46 11.19 19.85
N GLU A 219 8.68 10.71 18.88
CA GLU A 219 8.97 10.84 17.45
C GLU A 219 8.00 11.82 16.78
N ALA A 220 6.70 11.73 17.08
CA ALA A 220 5.68 12.63 16.52
C ALA A 220 4.36 12.55 17.30
N VAL A 221 3.49 13.53 17.03
CA VAL A 221 2.05 13.41 17.29
C VAL A 221 1.36 13.15 15.94
N ALA A 222 0.34 12.31 15.92
CA ALA A 222 -0.40 12.04 14.70
C ALA A 222 -1.91 11.98 14.96
N ILE A 223 -2.70 12.34 13.96
CA ILE A 223 -4.15 12.14 13.98
C ILE A 223 -4.60 11.35 12.75
N THR A 224 -5.75 10.67 12.81
CA THR A 224 -6.37 10.05 11.62
C THR A 224 -6.46 11.05 10.47
N GLY A 225 -6.13 10.63 9.25
CA GLY A 225 -6.21 11.44 8.03
C GLY A 225 -6.93 10.74 6.87
N GLY A 226 -7.19 11.48 5.80
CA GLY A 226 -7.64 10.98 4.50
C GLY A 226 -6.64 11.30 3.37
N LEU A 227 -6.80 10.73 2.18
CA LEU A 227 -5.83 10.89 1.08
C LEU A 227 -5.64 12.33 0.58
N ASP A 228 -6.57 13.23 0.88
CA ASP A 228 -6.47 14.66 0.55
C ASP A 228 -6.05 15.55 1.71
N ASP A 229 -5.87 14.97 2.91
CA ASP A 229 -5.39 15.72 4.04
C ASP A 229 -3.92 16.13 3.83
N SER A 230 -3.57 17.30 4.33
CA SER A 230 -2.16 17.68 4.45
C SER A 230 -1.44 16.74 5.42
N ARG A 231 -0.12 16.60 5.25
CA ARG A 231 0.76 15.85 6.17
C ARG A 231 0.54 14.33 6.22
N ILE A 232 -0.19 13.75 5.25
CA ILE A 232 -0.22 12.29 5.03
C ILE A 232 1.06 11.74 4.41
N GLN A 233 1.92 12.62 3.92
CA GLN A 233 3.28 12.34 3.48
C GLN A 233 4.10 13.59 3.81
N PRO A 234 5.44 13.47 3.90
CA PRO A 234 6.32 14.62 3.89
C PRO A 234 6.02 15.54 2.70
N PRO A 235 6.14 16.87 2.86
CA PRO A 235 5.94 17.80 1.77
C PRO A 235 6.98 17.59 0.66
N PHE A 236 6.71 18.09 -0.55
CA PHE A 236 7.75 18.12 -1.58
C PHE A 236 8.96 18.94 -1.17
N TRP A 237 10.12 18.52 -1.67
CA TRP A 237 11.33 19.32 -1.65
C TRP A 237 11.13 20.56 -2.54
N GLU A 238 11.49 21.71 -1.99
CA GLU A 238 11.48 23.01 -2.66
C GLU A 238 12.91 23.60 -2.70
N PRO A 239 13.30 24.26 -3.81
CA PRO A 239 14.62 24.86 -3.97
C PRO A 239 14.78 26.13 -3.15
N GLU A 240 16.00 26.39 -2.68
CA GLU A 240 16.39 27.59 -1.94
C GLU A 240 15.56 27.85 -0.65
N ILE A 241 14.90 26.82 -0.13
CA ILE A 241 14.14 26.87 1.11
C ILE A 241 15.02 26.46 2.29
N THR A 242 14.89 27.16 3.41
CA THR A 242 15.59 26.80 4.64
C THR A 242 14.89 25.62 5.33
N TYR A 243 15.62 24.52 5.46
CA TYR A 243 15.19 23.34 6.20
C TYR A 243 15.89 23.26 7.55
N ALA A 244 15.17 22.75 8.55
CA ALA A 244 15.76 22.34 9.81
C ALA A 244 16.36 20.94 9.68
N ALA A 245 17.42 20.66 10.44
CA ALA A 245 18.01 19.33 10.52
C ALA A 245 16.95 18.30 10.98
N GLY A 246 16.78 17.23 10.19
CA GLY A 246 15.77 16.20 10.39
C GLY A 246 14.43 16.45 9.73
N GLN A 247 14.21 17.64 9.19
CA GLN A 247 13.01 17.91 8.43
C GLN A 247 12.96 16.99 7.22
N GLU A 248 11.83 16.31 7.07
CA GLU A 248 11.59 15.38 5.98
C GLU A 248 10.85 16.07 4.85
N VAL A 249 11.25 15.72 3.64
CA VAL A 249 10.61 16.09 2.39
C VAL A 249 10.58 14.87 1.47
N GLN A 250 9.93 15.00 0.32
CA GLN A 250 9.99 14.00 -0.74
C GLN A 250 10.34 14.62 -2.08
N HIS A 251 10.90 13.82 -2.98
CA HIS A 251 11.03 14.14 -4.38
C HIS A 251 10.97 12.85 -5.20
N ASN A 252 10.10 12.81 -6.23
CA ASN A 252 9.87 11.63 -7.08
C ASN A 252 9.71 10.32 -6.29
N GLY A 253 8.90 10.35 -5.22
CA GLY A 253 8.63 9.19 -4.35
C GLY A 253 9.80 8.71 -3.49
N ILE A 254 10.94 9.38 -3.50
CA ILE A 254 12.02 9.17 -2.53
C ILE A 254 11.84 10.18 -1.38
N PHE A 255 12.04 9.72 -0.15
CA PHE A 255 11.96 10.56 1.04
C PHE A 255 13.35 11.01 1.44
N TYR A 256 13.50 12.29 1.76
CA TYR A 256 14.78 12.89 2.12
C TYR A 256 14.68 13.57 3.48
N ALA A 257 15.68 13.38 4.33
CA ALA A 257 15.83 14.11 5.57
C ALA A 257 17.07 15.01 5.53
N ALA A 258 16.88 16.29 5.85
CA ALA A 258 17.98 17.25 5.94
C ALA A 258 18.94 16.85 7.08
N ARG A 259 20.25 16.91 6.83
CA ARG A 259 21.28 16.55 7.83
C ARG A 259 21.74 17.71 8.69
N SER A 260 21.50 18.94 8.23
CA SER A 260 21.90 20.18 8.89
C SER A 260 20.82 21.24 8.69
N ASN A 261 20.90 22.31 9.49
CA ASN A 261 20.09 23.50 9.25
C ASN A 261 20.70 24.28 8.09
N GLY A 262 19.89 24.73 7.14
CA GLY A 262 20.35 25.60 6.06
C GLY A 262 19.38 25.68 4.88
N PRO A 263 19.70 26.51 3.87
CA PRO A 263 18.96 26.52 2.60
C PRO A 263 19.30 25.28 1.75
N SER A 264 18.29 24.75 1.06
CA SER A 264 18.49 23.75 0.01
C SER A 264 19.17 24.36 -1.23
N GLY A 265 19.71 23.49 -2.09
CA GLY A 265 20.25 23.86 -3.39
C GLY A 265 19.18 24.28 -4.39
N THR A 266 19.59 24.49 -5.64
CA THR A 266 18.69 24.85 -6.74
C THR A 266 18.07 23.64 -7.44
N ALA A 267 18.60 22.43 -7.19
CA ALA A 267 18.10 21.18 -7.74
C ALA A 267 17.86 20.16 -6.60
N PRO A 268 16.83 19.31 -6.72
CA PRO A 268 16.54 18.32 -5.70
C PRO A 268 17.62 17.22 -5.64
N PRO A 269 17.78 16.54 -4.49
CA PRO A 269 18.57 15.32 -4.42
C PRO A 269 18.00 14.24 -5.36
N THR A 270 18.89 13.42 -5.94
CA THR A 270 18.51 12.36 -6.89
C THR A 270 18.99 10.96 -6.49
N HIS A 271 19.73 10.84 -5.40
CA HIS A 271 20.21 9.55 -4.91
C HIS A 271 19.07 8.76 -4.27
N GLY A 272 19.00 7.45 -4.56
CA GLY A 272 17.97 6.56 -4.01
C GLY A 272 18.29 5.96 -2.63
N ASN A 273 19.53 6.08 -2.17
CA ASN A 273 19.97 5.55 -0.88
C ASN A 273 21.18 6.32 -0.32
N GLY A 274 21.42 6.17 0.98
CA GLY A 274 22.59 6.76 1.64
C GLY A 274 22.46 8.27 1.85
N ILE A 275 23.59 8.96 1.77
CA ILE A 275 23.70 10.40 2.00
C ILE A 275 24.39 11.03 0.80
N ALA A 276 23.80 12.08 0.23
CA ALA A 276 24.47 12.91 -0.77
C ALA A 276 24.03 14.37 -0.66
N SER A 277 24.83 15.27 -1.24
CA SER A 277 24.54 16.69 -1.27
C SER A 277 23.65 17.08 -2.45
N ASP A 278 22.80 18.08 -2.26
CA ASP A 278 22.09 18.81 -3.34
C ASP A 278 22.89 20.00 -3.89
N GLY A 279 24.15 20.15 -3.47
CA GLY A 279 25.02 21.30 -3.77
C GLY A 279 25.06 22.38 -2.68
N ALA A 280 24.12 22.36 -1.71
CA ALA A 280 24.11 23.30 -0.58
C ALA A 280 24.09 22.58 0.78
N MET A 281 23.31 21.51 0.91
CA MET A 281 23.21 20.72 2.13
C MET A 281 23.28 19.21 1.84
N GLU A 282 23.52 18.42 2.88
CA GLU A 282 23.47 16.96 2.81
C GLU A 282 22.08 16.45 3.12
N TRP A 283 21.61 15.52 2.28
CA TRP A 283 20.34 14.85 2.41
C TRP A 283 20.57 13.36 2.58
N ARG A 284 19.79 12.75 3.45
CA ARG A 284 19.72 11.29 3.54
C ARG A 284 18.48 10.80 2.82
N ALA A 285 18.63 9.86 1.88
CA ALA A 285 17.52 9.16 1.26
C ALA A 285 17.01 8.01 2.14
N ASP A 286 15.69 7.87 2.21
CA ASP A 286 14.97 6.71 2.72
C ASP A 286 13.91 6.27 1.70
N VAL A 287 13.70 4.96 1.59
CA VAL A 287 12.74 4.34 0.65
C VAL A 287 11.29 4.32 1.16
N ARG A 288 11.07 4.84 2.37
CA ARG A 288 9.75 4.99 3.01
C ARG A 288 9.73 6.21 3.92
N SER A 289 8.56 6.83 4.06
CA SER A 289 8.35 7.88 5.06
C SER A 289 8.61 7.36 6.48
N THR A 290 9.06 8.24 7.38
CA THR A 290 9.50 7.82 8.72
C THR A 290 8.37 7.33 9.61
N TYR A 291 7.16 7.84 9.46
CA TYR A 291 6.11 7.68 10.47
C TYR A 291 4.92 6.82 10.00
N HIS A 292 4.90 6.44 8.72
CA HIS A 292 3.85 5.58 8.19
C HIS A 292 4.23 4.13 8.42
N ASP A 293 3.46 3.47 9.28
CA ASP A 293 3.43 2.02 9.30
C ASP A 293 2.81 1.53 8.00
N PHE A 294 3.22 0.36 7.58
CA PHE A 294 2.49 -0.39 6.58
C PHE A 294 2.62 -1.87 6.86
N SER A 295 1.72 -2.63 6.27
CA SER A 295 1.83 -4.09 6.22
C SER A 295 1.78 -4.48 4.76
N THR A 296 2.75 -5.26 4.31
CA THR A 296 2.72 -5.75 2.94
C THR A 296 1.74 -6.91 2.87
N LEU A 297 0.66 -6.72 2.10
CA LEU A 297 -0.37 -7.74 1.94
C LEU A 297 -0.04 -8.72 0.80
N ASP A 298 0.78 -8.28 -0.15
CA ASP A 298 1.15 -9.06 -1.33
C ASP A 298 2.44 -8.59 -2.00
N TYR A 299 3.15 -9.55 -2.59
CA TYR A 299 4.18 -9.38 -3.61
C TYR A 299 3.80 -10.18 -4.86
N ALA A 300 3.58 -9.48 -5.97
CA ALA A 300 3.32 -10.03 -7.28
C ALA A 300 4.44 -9.63 -8.25
N SER A 301 4.70 -10.46 -9.25
CA SER A 301 5.56 -10.02 -10.36
C SER A 301 4.71 -9.18 -11.30
N GLU A 302 3.48 -9.63 -11.61
CA GLU A 302 2.55 -8.98 -12.55
C GLU A 302 1.11 -9.43 -12.26
N ARG A 303 0.23 -8.55 -11.75
CA ARG A 303 -1.12 -8.97 -11.33
C ARG A 303 -2.12 -9.18 -12.46
N GLU A 304 -1.86 -8.54 -13.59
CA GLU A 304 -2.85 -8.39 -14.66
C GLU A 304 -3.02 -9.65 -15.50
N TYR A 305 -1.93 -10.20 -16.00
CA TYR A 305 -1.86 -11.48 -16.70
C TYR A 305 -0.39 -11.85 -16.93
N ALA A 306 -0.11 -13.10 -17.26
CA ALA A 306 1.19 -13.50 -17.82
C ALA A 306 1.03 -14.67 -18.80
N ALA A 307 1.91 -14.77 -19.79
CA ALA A 307 1.93 -15.87 -20.75
C ALA A 307 3.36 -16.25 -21.15
N ARG A 308 3.58 -17.52 -21.51
CA ARG A 308 4.81 -17.97 -22.16
C ARG A 308 4.50 -18.72 -23.43
N ILE A 309 5.16 -18.34 -24.52
CA ILE A 309 4.94 -18.90 -25.85
C ILE A 309 6.29 -19.23 -26.48
N GLU A 310 6.38 -20.36 -27.16
CA GLU A 310 7.52 -20.69 -28.00
C GLU A 310 7.22 -20.28 -29.45
N VAL A 311 8.03 -19.38 -30.01
CA VAL A 311 7.91 -18.91 -31.39
C VAL A 311 9.26 -19.13 -32.09
N GLY A 312 9.27 -19.90 -33.18
CA GLY A 312 10.50 -20.15 -33.94
C GLY A 312 11.63 -20.80 -33.13
N GLY A 313 11.30 -21.65 -32.15
CA GLY A 313 12.26 -22.32 -31.27
C GLY A 313 12.84 -21.44 -30.16
N GLN A 314 12.29 -20.24 -29.95
CA GLN A 314 12.64 -19.36 -28.83
C GLN A 314 11.43 -19.15 -27.92
N THR A 315 11.65 -19.28 -26.62
CA THR A 315 10.65 -19.01 -25.59
C THR A 315 10.64 -17.52 -25.26
N VAL A 316 9.47 -16.90 -25.32
CA VAL A 316 9.25 -15.51 -24.90
C VAL A 316 8.12 -15.47 -23.87
N GLU A 317 8.27 -14.60 -22.88
CA GLU A 317 7.26 -14.34 -21.87
C GLU A 317 6.64 -12.95 -22.06
N TYR A 318 5.38 -12.82 -21.64
CA TYR A 318 4.58 -11.60 -21.72
C TYR A 318 3.84 -11.40 -20.40
N GLY A 319 3.52 -10.16 -20.07
CA GLY A 319 2.83 -9.76 -18.85
C GLY A 319 3.38 -8.46 -18.22
N GLY A 320 4.37 -7.82 -18.82
CA GLY A 320 4.82 -6.48 -18.49
C GLY A 320 6.31 -6.38 -18.25
N GLN A 321 6.71 -5.61 -17.25
CA GLN A 321 8.10 -5.31 -16.95
C GLN A 321 8.92 -6.55 -16.55
N THR A 322 8.29 -7.52 -15.88
CA THR A 322 9.00 -8.68 -15.29
C THR A 322 9.26 -9.77 -16.28
N HIS A 323 8.22 -10.10 -17.05
CA HIS A 323 8.25 -11.15 -18.04
C HIS A 323 8.74 -10.61 -19.41
N GLY A 324 8.74 -9.27 -19.57
CA GLY A 324 9.30 -8.59 -20.72
C GLY A 324 8.43 -8.79 -21.97
N GLY A 325 9.06 -8.63 -23.14
CA GLY A 325 8.44 -8.94 -24.42
C GLY A 325 7.31 -8.00 -24.86
N GLU A 326 6.98 -6.96 -24.09
CA GLU A 326 5.88 -6.04 -24.37
C GLU A 326 6.35 -4.58 -24.46
N ALA A 327 6.59 -4.10 -25.68
CA ALA A 327 6.94 -2.70 -25.89
C ALA A 327 5.72 -1.79 -25.71
N LEU A 328 5.80 -0.82 -24.80
CA LEU A 328 4.77 0.20 -24.58
C LEU A 328 4.63 1.08 -25.83
N GLN A 329 3.40 1.22 -26.32
CA GLN A 329 3.04 2.10 -27.42
C GLN A 329 2.46 3.41 -26.90
N SER A 330 1.56 3.34 -25.92
CA SER A 330 0.99 4.52 -25.29
C SER A 330 0.51 4.23 -23.86
N ARG A 331 0.49 5.28 -23.04
CA ARG A 331 -0.07 5.26 -21.69
C ARG A 331 -0.91 6.51 -21.48
N SER A 332 -2.10 6.33 -20.94
CA SER A 332 -2.97 7.40 -20.47
C SER A 332 -3.39 7.11 -19.04
N ILE A 333 -3.33 8.13 -18.19
CA ILE A 333 -3.79 8.09 -16.82
C ILE A 333 -4.70 9.28 -16.62
N THR A 334 -5.90 9.05 -16.12
CA THR A 334 -6.83 10.10 -15.74
C THR A 334 -7.25 9.94 -14.29
N LEU A 335 -7.46 11.07 -13.63
CA LEU A 335 -8.06 11.17 -12.30
C LEU A 335 -9.36 11.96 -12.47
N ASP A 336 -10.48 11.35 -12.09
CA ASP A 336 -11.82 11.92 -12.28
C ASP A 336 -12.10 12.35 -13.73
N GLY A 337 -11.55 11.59 -14.70
CA GLY A 337 -11.68 11.83 -16.13
C GLY A 337 -10.76 12.92 -16.70
N ALA A 338 -10.00 13.63 -15.87
CA ALA A 338 -9.00 14.60 -16.32
C ALA A 338 -7.61 13.93 -16.48
N PRO A 339 -6.82 14.24 -17.52
CA PRO A 339 -5.45 13.76 -17.64
C PRO A 339 -4.64 14.08 -16.39
N TRP A 340 -3.99 13.07 -15.82
CA TRP A 340 -3.18 13.25 -14.63
C TRP A 340 -1.77 13.73 -14.98
N THR A 341 -1.29 14.70 -14.22
CA THR A 341 0.10 15.13 -14.19
C THR A 341 0.62 14.99 -12.77
N PRO A 342 1.86 14.49 -12.56
CA PRO A 342 2.45 14.40 -11.24
C PRO A 342 2.34 15.72 -10.47
N ALA A 343 1.92 15.64 -9.20
CA ALA A 343 1.99 16.77 -8.31
C ALA A 343 3.45 17.21 -8.14
N THR A 344 3.67 18.51 -8.02
CA THR A 344 5.00 19.11 -7.76
C THR A 344 5.05 19.88 -6.44
N THR A 345 3.95 19.89 -5.70
CA THR A 345 3.77 20.59 -4.41
C THR A 345 2.88 19.76 -3.48
N GLY A 346 2.82 20.14 -2.20
CA GLY A 346 2.02 19.41 -1.21
C GLY A 346 2.57 18.02 -0.89
N THR A 347 1.71 17.02 -0.81
CA THR A 347 2.02 15.66 -0.31
C THR A 347 2.41 14.67 -1.40
N GLY A 348 2.56 15.08 -2.66
CA GLY A 348 2.83 14.13 -3.76
C GLY A 348 1.64 13.35 -4.26
N ILE A 349 0.54 13.33 -3.51
CA ILE A 349 -0.66 12.57 -3.82
C ILE A 349 -1.69 13.51 -4.43
N THR A 350 -2.15 13.20 -5.65
CA THR A 350 -3.34 13.81 -6.24
C THR A 350 -4.53 12.89 -5.95
N ALA A 351 -5.43 13.31 -5.06
CA ALA A 351 -6.61 12.54 -4.67
C ALA A 351 -7.83 12.86 -5.54
N GLY A 352 -8.69 11.85 -5.75
CA GLY A 352 -9.94 11.95 -6.52
C GLY A 352 -10.91 10.82 -6.17
N ALA A 353 -11.97 10.67 -6.96
CA ALA A 353 -13.00 9.64 -6.77
C ALA A 353 -12.78 8.40 -7.65
N ALA A 354 -12.12 8.55 -8.81
CA ALA A 354 -11.81 7.45 -9.72
C ALA A 354 -10.50 7.68 -10.47
N ILE A 355 -9.73 6.59 -10.65
CA ILE A 355 -8.58 6.56 -11.56
C ILE A 355 -8.92 5.64 -12.72
N ASP A 356 -8.68 6.11 -13.93
CA ASP A 356 -8.72 5.27 -15.14
C ASP A 356 -7.33 5.30 -15.79
N MET A 357 -6.76 4.12 -16.03
CA MET A 357 -5.47 3.93 -16.71
C MET A 357 -5.66 3.07 -17.94
N THR A 358 -5.06 3.46 -19.06
CA THR A 358 -5.01 2.68 -20.29
C THR A 358 -3.57 2.60 -20.78
N GLU A 359 -3.07 1.38 -20.97
CA GLU A 359 -1.78 1.11 -21.59
C GLU A 359 -2.00 0.28 -22.85
N THR A 360 -1.44 0.72 -23.96
CA THR A 360 -1.33 -0.08 -25.17
C THR A 360 0.11 -0.55 -25.32
N SER A 361 0.31 -1.83 -25.53
CA SER A 361 1.61 -2.48 -25.72
C SER A 361 1.58 -3.38 -26.95
N GLN A 362 2.75 -3.82 -27.38
CA GLN A 362 2.89 -4.80 -28.46
C GLN A 362 3.76 -5.95 -28.00
N TRP A 363 3.25 -7.17 -28.13
CA TRP A 363 4.01 -8.40 -27.94
C TRP A 363 5.07 -8.50 -29.03
N GLY A 364 6.33 -8.49 -28.65
CA GLY A 364 7.47 -8.58 -29.53
C GLY A 364 8.12 -9.97 -29.50
N HIS A 365 8.84 -10.26 -30.58
CA HIS A 365 9.79 -11.35 -30.68
C HIS A 365 11.09 -10.81 -31.27
N PRO A 366 12.27 -11.16 -30.73
CA PRO A 366 13.56 -10.63 -31.20
C PRO A 366 13.79 -10.81 -32.70
N THR A 367 13.27 -11.89 -33.28
CA THR A 367 13.45 -12.23 -34.71
C THR A 367 12.17 -12.21 -35.55
N ALA A 368 10.99 -12.37 -34.92
CA ALA A 368 9.73 -12.46 -35.64
C ALA A 368 8.97 -11.12 -35.65
N GLY A 369 9.47 -10.11 -34.93
CA GLY A 369 8.84 -8.80 -34.84
C GLY A 369 7.60 -8.83 -33.97
N ALA A 370 6.60 -8.04 -34.34
CA ALA A 370 5.34 -7.92 -33.61
C ALA A 370 4.47 -9.17 -33.74
N LEU A 371 3.92 -9.65 -32.62
CA LEU A 371 3.12 -10.87 -32.52
C LEU A 371 1.65 -10.60 -32.17
N ALA A 372 1.40 -9.63 -31.30
CA ALA A 372 0.05 -9.24 -30.87
C ALA A 372 0.03 -7.80 -30.37
N ASP A 373 -1.09 -7.11 -30.56
CA ASP A 373 -1.35 -5.85 -29.86
C ASP A 373 -2.05 -6.17 -28.53
N CYS A 374 -1.65 -5.49 -27.47
CA CYS A 374 -2.24 -5.65 -26.14
C CYS A 374 -2.75 -4.30 -25.62
N THR A 375 -3.96 -4.31 -25.06
CA THR A 375 -4.52 -3.17 -24.35
C THR A 375 -4.89 -3.60 -22.94
N LEU A 376 -4.37 -2.89 -21.95
CA LEU A 376 -4.70 -3.07 -20.55
C LEU A 376 -5.37 -1.80 -20.06
N THR A 377 -6.58 -1.95 -19.53
CA THR A 377 -7.30 -0.89 -18.84
C THR A 377 -7.44 -1.24 -17.37
N ARG A 378 -7.27 -0.24 -16.50
CA ARG A 378 -7.53 -0.33 -15.08
C ARG A 378 -8.50 0.77 -14.68
N ARG A 379 -9.54 0.42 -13.95
CA ARG A 379 -10.41 1.37 -13.26
C ARG A 379 -10.30 1.14 -11.78
N ILE A 380 -9.85 2.14 -11.04
CA ILE A 380 -9.70 2.08 -9.59
C ILE A 380 -10.71 3.03 -8.95
N LEU A 381 -11.50 2.47 -8.04
CA LEU A 381 -12.44 3.16 -7.17
C LEU A 381 -12.00 2.92 -5.71
N PRO A 382 -12.56 3.63 -4.73
CA PRO A 382 -12.31 3.35 -3.32
C PRO A 382 -12.60 1.87 -2.98
N GLY A 383 -11.58 1.17 -2.51
CA GLY A 383 -11.59 -0.26 -2.18
C GLY A 383 -11.82 -1.20 -3.36
N GLN A 384 -11.77 -0.74 -4.62
CA GLN A 384 -12.05 -1.60 -5.77
C GLN A 384 -11.09 -1.36 -6.93
N ILE A 385 -10.61 -2.45 -7.53
CA ILE A 385 -9.73 -2.42 -8.69
C ILE A 385 -10.31 -3.34 -9.76
N TYR A 386 -10.61 -2.78 -10.92
CA TYR A 386 -11.10 -3.48 -12.09
C TYR A 386 -10.01 -3.45 -13.16
N GLN A 387 -9.78 -4.58 -13.81
CA GLN A 387 -8.78 -4.70 -14.86
C GLN A 387 -9.40 -5.43 -16.04
N ASP A 388 -9.18 -4.91 -17.24
CA ASP A 388 -9.54 -5.57 -18.49
C ASP A 388 -8.30 -5.60 -19.39
N VAL A 389 -7.98 -6.79 -19.91
CA VAL A 389 -6.89 -7.00 -20.85
C VAL A 389 -7.47 -7.54 -22.14
N THR A 390 -7.07 -6.93 -23.26
CA THR A 390 -7.38 -7.39 -24.61
C THR A 390 -6.09 -7.66 -25.36
N ILE A 391 -5.89 -8.90 -25.81
CA ILE A 391 -4.77 -9.30 -26.67
C ILE A 391 -5.33 -9.59 -28.06
N THR A 392 -4.81 -8.94 -29.09
CA THR A 392 -5.20 -9.15 -30.49
C THR A 392 -3.99 -9.68 -31.26
N PRO A 393 -3.90 -11.01 -31.50
CA PRO A 393 -2.81 -11.59 -32.25
C PRO A 393 -2.75 -11.03 -33.68
N LEU A 394 -1.57 -10.58 -34.11
CA LEU A 394 -1.35 -10.12 -35.49
C LEU A 394 -1.23 -11.32 -36.46
N GLN A 395 -0.88 -12.47 -35.92
CA GLN A 395 -0.81 -13.75 -36.61
C GLN A 395 -1.32 -14.86 -35.69
N THR A 396 -1.56 -16.05 -36.23
CA THR A 396 -1.92 -17.20 -35.41
C THR A 396 -0.69 -17.61 -34.61
N LEU A 397 -0.79 -17.56 -33.29
CA LEU A 397 0.30 -17.90 -32.39
C LEU A 397 0.19 -19.36 -31.94
N PRO A 398 1.32 -20.00 -31.64
CA PRO A 398 1.33 -21.31 -31.00
C PRO A 398 0.57 -21.30 -29.67
N THR A 399 0.09 -22.48 -29.24
CA THR A 399 -0.49 -22.64 -27.91
C THR A 399 0.54 -22.26 -26.85
N PRO A 400 0.22 -21.36 -25.92
CA PRO A 400 1.10 -21.03 -24.79
C PRO A 400 1.46 -22.26 -23.97
N GLU A 401 2.70 -22.32 -23.49
CA GLU A 401 3.14 -23.32 -22.50
C GLU A 401 2.35 -23.15 -21.20
N TRP A 402 2.11 -21.91 -20.81
CA TRP A 402 1.20 -21.52 -19.74
C TRP A 402 0.60 -20.15 -20.03
N PHE A 403 -0.62 -19.95 -19.53
CA PHE A 403 -1.35 -18.71 -19.64
C PHE A 403 -2.11 -18.44 -18.34
N TYR A 404 -1.83 -17.30 -17.73
CA TYR A 404 -2.44 -16.84 -16.49
C TYR A 404 -3.25 -15.58 -16.78
N PRO A 405 -4.59 -15.64 -16.86
CA PRO A 405 -5.41 -14.47 -17.21
C PRO A 405 -5.51 -13.43 -16.09
N ALA A 406 -5.02 -13.75 -14.89
CA ALA A 406 -4.74 -12.84 -13.80
C ALA A 406 -3.87 -13.55 -12.74
N MET A 407 -3.20 -12.79 -11.87
CA MET A 407 -2.59 -13.35 -10.65
C MET A 407 -3.44 -13.02 -9.43
N LEU A 408 -3.40 -13.92 -8.46
CA LEU A 408 -4.08 -13.72 -7.19
C LEU A 408 -3.27 -12.77 -6.30
N PRO A 409 -3.95 -11.85 -5.62
CA PRO A 409 -3.30 -10.70 -5.02
C PRO A 409 -2.87 -10.94 -3.57
N PHE A 410 -2.18 -12.04 -3.27
CA PHE A 410 -1.74 -12.29 -1.90
C PHE A 410 -0.42 -13.04 -1.80
N VAL A 411 0.30 -12.74 -0.72
CA VAL A 411 1.31 -13.63 -0.14
C VAL A 411 0.79 -14.18 1.18
N ARG A 412 1.26 -15.38 1.54
CA ARG A 412 0.90 -15.97 2.82
C ARG A 412 1.56 -15.23 4.00
N TRP A 413 2.71 -14.59 3.82
CA TRP A 413 3.51 -14.02 4.91
C TRP A 413 3.95 -12.58 4.61
N ASP A 414 3.98 -11.72 5.62
CA ASP A 414 4.50 -10.36 5.52
C ASP A 414 6.03 -10.38 5.29
N GLY A 415 6.50 -9.57 4.34
CA GLY A 415 7.89 -9.59 3.90
C GLY A 415 8.89 -9.14 4.99
N GLU A 416 8.48 -8.22 5.86
CA GLU A 416 9.30 -7.58 6.89
C GLU A 416 9.30 -8.39 8.20
N THR A 417 8.13 -8.79 8.67
CA THR A 417 7.92 -9.45 9.97
C THR A 417 7.83 -10.98 9.90
N LYS A 418 7.63 -11.54 8.69
CA LYS A 418 7.41 -12.97 8.44
C LYS A 418 6.17 -13.56 9.13
N SER A 419 5.25 -12.73 9.61
CA SER A 419 3.97 -13.20 10.17
C SER A 419 3.00 -13.62 9.06
N ASP A 420 2.16 -14.61 9.35
CA ASP A 420 1.07 -15.02 8.45
C ASP A 420 0.10 -13.85 8.21
N VAL A 421 -0.13 -13.55 6.94
CA VAL A 421 -1.04 -12.50 6.44
C VAL A 421 -2.33 -13.11 5.91
N LEU A 422 -2.27 -14.31 5.33
CA LEU A 422 -3.44 -15.02 4.82
C LEU A 422 -3.38 -16.49 5.20
N ILE A 423 -4.41 -16.96 5.90
CA ILE A 423 -4.53 -18.34 6.36
C ILE A 423 -5.68 -19.06 5.65
N HIS A 424 -6.81 -18.35 5.42
CA HIS A 424 -8.02 -18.94 4.86
C HIS A 424 -8.40 -18.36 3.51
N LEU A 425 -8.77 -19.25 2.59
CA LEU A 425 -9.46 -18.91 1.35
C LEU A 425 -10.90 -19.41 1.41
N HIS A 426 -11.80 -18.67 0.77
CA HIS A 426 -13.21 -18.99 0.67
C HIS A 426 -13.59 -19.23 -0.78
N ASP A 427 -14.19 -20.39 -1.03
CA ASP A 427 -14.70 -20.80 -2.32
C ASP A 427 -16.16 -21.26 -2.17
N GLY A 428 -17.07 -20.34 -2.44
CA GLY A 428 -18.48 -20.53 -2.10
C GLY A 428 -18.62 -20.74 -0.60
N ASN A 429 -19.20 -21.88 -0.20
CA ASN A 429 -19.37 -22.27 1.20
C ASN A 429 -18.14 -22.98 1.80
N SER A 430 -17.11 -23.26 1.00
CA SER A 430 -15.94 -24.01 1.44
C SER A 430 -14.88 -23.04 1.96
N VAL A 431 -14.34 -23.36 3.14
CA VAL A 431 -13.12 -22.71 3.66
C VAL A 431 -11.95 -23.64 3.41
N ILE A 432 -10.88 -23.09 2.85
CA ILE A 432 -9.65 -23.79 2.56
C ILE A 432 -8.56 -23.22 3.44
N ASP A 433 -8.00 -24.08 4.26
CA ASP A 433 -6.89 -23.77 5.15
C ASP A 433 -5.56 -23.98 4.42
N LEU A 434 -4.80 -22.90 4.25
CA LEU A 434 -3.50 -22.91 3.57
C LEU A 434 -2.42 -23.67 4.35
N ASP A 435 -2.62 -23.93 5.65
CA ASP A 435 -1.72 -24.76 6.45
C ASP A 435 -1.67 -26.21 5.98
N THR A 436 -2.79 -26.71 5.45
CA THR A 436 -2.86 -28.08 4.93
C THR A 436 -1.91 -28.32 3.75
N TYR A 437 -1.47 -27.26 3.10
CA TYR A 437 -0.56 -27.27 1.94
C TYR A 437 0.88 -26.89 2.29
N ALA A 438 1.19 -26.59 3.56
CA ALA A 438 2.54 -26.23 3.99
C ALA A 438 3.55 -27.36 3.70
N GLY A 439 4.70 -27.01 3.11
CA GLY A 439 5.77 -27.96 2.78
C GLY A 439 5.49 -28.86 1.57
N GLN A 440 4.35 -28.70 0.89
CA GLN A 440 4.09 -29.38 -0.37
C GLN A 440 4.78 -28.63 -1.53
N SER A 441 5.47 -29.36 -2.40
CA SER A 441 6.03 -28.81 -3.64
C SER A 441 5.01 -28.97 -4.78
N ALA A 442 4.65 -27.85 -5.40
CA ALA A 442 3.62 -27.72 -6.45
C ALA A 442 2.18 -28.12 -6.06
N PRO A 443 1.64 -27.69 -4.89
CA PRO A 443 0.27 -28.02 -4.52
C PRO A 443 -0.73 -27.13 -5.27
N ASP A 444 -1.40 -27.68 -6.26
CA ASP A 444 -2.63 -27.06 -6.76
C ASP A 444 -3.66 -27.08 -5.61
N VAL A 445 -4.22 -25.92 -5.27
CA VAL A 445 -5.37 -25.86 -4.35
C VAL A 445 -6.60 -26.20 -5.19
N THR A 446 -7.32 -27.26 -4.81
CA THR A 446 -8.53 -27.65 -5.56
C THR A 446 -9.70 -26.75 -5.16
N LEU A 447 -10.32 -26.11 -6.15
CA LEU A 447 -11.47 -25.23 -5.97
C LEU A 447 -12.69 -25.77 -6.69
N SER A 448 -13.85 -25.59 -6.07
CA SER A 448 -15.19 -25.89 -6.58
C SER A 448 -15.74 -24.83 -7.54
N SER A 449 -15.30 -23.56 -7.45
CA SER A 449 -15.71 -22.49 -8.37
C SER A 449 -14.52 -21.62 -8.85
N PRO A 450 -14.12 -21.69 -10.13
CA PRO A 450 -12.91 -21.03 -10.62
C PRO A 450 -13.12 -19.56 -11.03
N LYS A 451 -14.21 -18.90 -10.63
CA LYS A 451 -14.50 -17.51 -11.05
C LYS A 451 -14.39 -16.46 -9.94
N SER A 452 -14.45 -16.87 -8.68
CA SER A 452 -14.42 -15.95 -7.56
C SER A 452 -13.93 -16.60 -6.28
N LEU A 453 -13.18 -15.84 -5.48
CA LEU A 453 -12.65 -16.23 -4.19
C LEU A 453 -12.87 -15.11 -3.16
N GLY A 454 -13.03 -15.50 -1.90
CA GLY A 454 -12.89 -14.63 -0.74
C GLY A 454 -11.58 -14.93 -0.01
N LEU A 455 -10.93 -13.91 0.54
CA LEU A 455 -9.68 -14.02 1.26
C LEU A 455 -9.81 -13.25 2.58
N ASP A 456 -9.51 -13.93 3.70
CA ASP A 456 -9.45 -13.32 5.02
C ASP A 456 -8.01 -12.89 5.31
N VAL A 457 -7.73 -11.60 5.11
CA VAL A 457 -6.37 -11.08 5.28
C VAL A 457 -6.24 -10.47 6.67
N THR A 458 -5.22 -10.88 7.42
CA THR A 458 -4.88 -10.31 8.73
C THR A 458 -3.56 -9.58 8.61
N ALA A 459 -3.51 -8.33 9.05
CA ALA A 459 -2.29 -7.55 9.12
C ALA A 459 -2.19 -6.83 10.47
N PRO A 460 -0.98 -6.39 10.88
CA PRO A 460 -0.81 -5.54 12.05
C PRO A 460 -1.74 -4.32 12.10
N VAL A 461 -2.16 -3.82 10.93
CA VAL A 461 -3.04 -2.64 10.79
C VAL A 461 -4.53 -2.96 10.77
N GLY A 462 -4.93 -4.25 10.77
CA GLY A 462 -6.32 -4.68 10.79
C GLY A 462 -6.61 -5.95 9.99
N GLY A 463 -7.84 -6.45 10.13
CA GLY A 463 -8.37 -7.53 9.30
C GLY A 463 -9.10 -6.99 8.06
N PHE A 464 -8.96 -7.69 6.93
CA PHE A 464 -9.57 -7.31 5.66
C PHE A 464 -10.35 -8.48 5.06
N ALA A 465 -11.50 -8.16 4.47
CA ALA A 465 -12.21 -9.03 3.56
C ALA A 465 -11.83 -8.63 2.12
N TRP A 466 -11.20 -9.57 1.39
CA TRP A 466 -10.76 -9.35 0.02
C TRP A 466 -11.47 -10.32 -0.94
N GLY A 467 -12.32 -9.79 -1.81
CA GLY A 467 -12.93 -10.52 -2.91
C GLY A 467 -12.11 -10.43 -4.19
N PHE A 468 -11.80 -11.57 -4.80
CA PHE A 468 -11.16 -11.65 -6.10
C PHE A 468 -12.06 -12.38 -7.09
N ALA A 469 -12.30 -11.80 -8.26
CA ALA A 469 -13.01 -12.48 -9.34
C ALA A 469 -12.29 -12.25 -10.67
N CYS A 470 -12.39 -13.22 -11.57
CA CYS A 470 -11.84 -13.09 -12.91
C CYS A 470 -12.67 -13.86 -13.93
N GLY A 471 -12.42 -13.59 -15.20
CA GLY A 471 -13.03 -14.33 -16.28
C GLY A 471 -12.61 -13.85 -17.65
N PHE A 472 -13.34 -14.35 -18.65
CA PHE A 472 -13.16 -14.01 -20.05
C PHE A 472 -14.37 -13.22 -20.57
N GLY A 473 -14.14 -12.39 -21.58
CA GLY A 473 -15.20 -11.67 -22.28
C GLY A 473 -16.17 -12.63 -22.99
N THR A 474 -17.40 -12.18 -23.21
CA THR A 474 -18.49 -13.00 -23.78
C THR A 474 -18.50 -13.08 -25.32
N ASP A 475 -17.41 -12.70 -25.99
CA ASP A 475 -17.35 -12.67 -27.46
C ASP A 475 -17.42 -14.11 -28.03
N PRO A 476 -18.37 -14.45 -28.92
CA PRO A 476 -18.53 -15.80 -29.47
C PRO A 476 -17.30 -16.36 -30.19
N VAL A 477 -16.34 -15.51 -30.57
CA VAL A 477 -15.11 -15.90 -31.28
C VAL A 477 -13.90 -16.04 -30.35
N ASN A 478 -14.08 -15.81 -29.04
CA ASN A 478 -13.05 -16.11 -28.06
C ASN A 478 -12.75 -17.62 -28.08
N GLY A 479 -11.52 -18.00 -28.45
CA GLY A 479 -11.00 -19.38 -28.35
C GLY A 479 -10.80 -19.86 -26.91
N LEU A 480 -11.53 -19.29 -25.94
CA LEU A 480 -11.37 -19.47 -24.51
C LEU A 480 -12.68 -19.94 -23.89
N LYS A 481 -12.64 -21.10 -23.23
CA LYS A 481 -13.87 -21.75 -22.75
C LYS A 481 -14.07 -21.64 -21.24
N SER A 482 -13.01 -21.51 -20.43
CA SER A 482 -13.17 -21.40 -18.97
C SER A 482 -11.87 -21.06 -18.24
N VAL A 483 -12.00 -20.37 -17.10
CA VAL A 483 -10.98 -20.44 -16.04
C VAL A 483 -11.03 -21.85 -15.47
N THR A 484 -9.90 -22.55 -15.46
CA THR A 484 -9.82 -23.97 -15.08
C THR A 484 -9.36 -24.18 -13.65
N GLY A 485 -8.78 -23.16 -13.02
CA GLY A 485 -8.52 -23.18 -11.59
C GLY A 485 -7.95 -21.85 -11.09
N PHE A 486 -7.91 -21.71 -9.77
CA PHE A 486 -6.98 -20.79 -9.14
C PHE A 486 -5.95 -21.59 -8.33
N LEU A 487 -4.75 -21.01 -8.20
CA LEU A 487 -3.63 -21.39 -7.32
C LEU A 487 -2.83 -22.63 -7.73
N ARG A 488 -1.51 -22.43 -7.86
CA ARG A 488 -0.43 -23.44 -7.79
C ARG A 488 0.72 -22.91 -6.92
N PRO A 489 0.49 -22.55 -5.65
CA PRO A 489 1.41 -21.70 -4.92
C PRO A 489 2.53 -22.53 -4.30
N ASN A 490 3.72 -21.96 -4.25
CA ASN A 490 4.72 -22.38 -3.28
C ASN A 490 4.42 -21.67 -1.94
N ILE A 491 3.38 -22.14 -1.24
CA ILE A 491 2.86 -21.52 0.00
C ILE A 491 3.95 -21.41 1.08
N GLY A 492 4.97 -22.27 1.05
CA GLY A 492 6.09 -22.28 1.99
C GLY A 492 7.26 -21.35 1.65
N GLY A 493 7.24 -20.61 0.54
CA GLY A 493 8.32 -19.68 0.19
C GLY A 493 8.34 -18.46 1.13
N GLN A 494 9.44 -18.26 1.87
CA GLN A 494 9.56 -17.16 2.85
C GLN A 494 10.58 -16.07 2.47
N SER A 495 11.24 -16.20 1.32
CA SER A 495 12.29 -15.26 0.89
C SER A 495 12.25 -14.95 -0.61
N SER A 496 12.37 -13.67 -0.96
CA SER A 496 12.49 -13.13 -2.33
C SER A 496 13.92 -13.21 -2.91
N GLY A 497 14.83 -14.00 -2.30
CA GLY A 497 16.28 -13.88 -2.51
C GLY A 497 16.87 -14.62 -3.72
N THR A 498 16.08 -15.37 -4.47
CA THR A 498 16.51 -16.03 -5.71
C THR A 498 15.77 -15.38 -6.88
N GLY A 499 16.36 -15.34 -8.09
CA GLY A 499 15.80 -14.74 -9.33
C GLY A 499 14.53 -15.43 -9.86
N SER A 500 13.67 -15.81 -8.94
CA SER A 500 12.53 -16.70 -9.01
C SER A 500 11.50 -16.19 -8.02
N ASP A 501 11.00 -15.00 -8.29
CA ASP A 501 9.93 -14.30 -7.58
C ASP A 501 8.60 -15.12 -7.59
N TRP A 502 8.55 -16.27 -8.28
CA TRP A 502 7.42 -17.20 -8.37
C TRP A 502 7.18 -18.05 -7.12
N GLN A 503 8.08 -18.01 -6.14
CA GLN A 503 8.04 -18.92 -4.99
C GLN A 503 6.99 -18.60 -3.93
N VAL A 504 6.09 -17.62 -4.08
CA VAL A 504 5.12 -17.27 -3.02
C VAL A 504 3.73 -16.84 -3.53
N LYS A 505 3.42 -17.08 -4.81
CA LYS A 505 2.30 -16.43 -5.51
C LYS A 505 1.19 -17.40 -5.91
N GLY A 506 -0.03 -16.87 -5.98
CA GLY A 506 -1.18 -17.54 -6.56
C GLY A 506 -1.48 -17.10 -7.99
N TYR A 507 -1.93 -18.02 -8.84
CA TYR A 507 -2.21 -17.76 -10.25
C TYR A 507 -3.62 -18.21 -10.62
N VAL A 508 -4.28 -17.48 -11.52
CA VAL A 508 -5.44 -18.03 -12.22
C VAL A 508 -4.92 -18.89 -13.36
N ARG A 509 -5.34 -20.14 -13.46
CA ARG A 509 -4.98 -21.02 -14.58
C ARG A 509 -6.08 -21.00 -15.63
N ALA A 510 -5.68 -20.87 -16.89
CA ALA A 510 -6.53 -21.14 -18.03
C ALA A 510 -5.84 -22.15 -18.94
N ASP A 511 -6.51 -23.27 -19.18
CA ASP A 511 -6.08 -24.27 -20.16
C ASP A 511 -6.78 -24.02 -21.51
N ASP A 512 -6.23 -24.62 -22.57
CA ASP A 512 -6.83 -24.65 -23.92
C ASP A 512 -7.05 -23.27 -24.56
N ILE A 513 -6.10 -22.34 -24.40
CA ILE A 513 -6.16 -21.03 -25.07
C ILE A 513 -5.70 -21.13 -26.53
N THR A 514 -6.51 -20.58 -27.44
CA THR A 514 -6.16 -20.43 -28.86
C THR A 514 -6.02 -18.95 -29.21
N LEU A 515 -4.86 -18.57 -29.74
CA LEU A 515 -4.53 -17.21 -30.15
C LEU A 515 -4.53 -17.11 -31.69
N ALA A 516 -5.72 -17.00 -32.27
CA ALA A 516 -5.89 -16.90 -33.72
C ALA A 516 -5.67 -15.47 -34.23
N SER A 517 -5.09 -15.33 -35.43
CA SER A 517 -4.86 -14.04 -36.07
C SER A 517 -6.15 -13.19 -36.13
N GLY A 518 -6.05 -11.95 -35.67
CA GLY A 518 -7.14 -10.96 -35.67
C GLY A 518 -8.27 -11.24 -34.69
N GLN A 519 -8.21 -12.32 -33.90
CA GLN A 519 -9.25 -12.67 -32.93
C GLN A 519 -8.85 -12.17 -31.54
N PRO A 520 -9.51 -11.13 -31.01
CA PRO A 520 -9.15 -10.58 -29.72
C PRO A 520 -9.49 -11.57 -28.60
N VAL A 521 -8.55 -11.82 -27.71
CA VAL A 521 -8.76 -12.47 -26.42
C VAL A 521 -8.99 -11.40 -25.37
N ARG A 522 -10.17 -11.43 -24.73
CA ARG A 522 -10.51 -10.50 -23.64
C ARG A 522 -10.60 -11.24 -22.31
N MET A 523 -9.89 -10.74 -21.32
CA MET A 523 -9.90 -11.23 -19.94
C MET A 523 -10.08 -10.06 -18.98
N TRP A 524 -10.67 -10.35 -17.83
CA TRP A 524 -10.93 -9.36 -16.81
C TRP A 524 -10.63 -9.91 -15.42
N SER A 525 -10.24 -9.02 -14.52
CA SER A 525 -10.12 -9.29 -13.10
C SER A 525 -10.78 -8.16 -12.30
N ARG A 526 -11.30 -8.50 -11.13
CA ARG A 526 -11.91 -7.57 -10.19
C ARG A 526 -11.45 -7.90 -8.79
N GLN A 527 -11.04 -6.87 -8.08
CA GLN A 527 -10.66 -6.94 -6.67
C GLN A 527 -11.56 -5.99 -5.89
N THR A 528 -12.06 -6.44 -4.75
CA THR A 528 -12.79 -5.60 -3.79
C THR A 528 -12.21 -5.87 -2.42
N ILE A 529 -11.83 -4.81 -1.72
CA ILE A 529 -11.11 -4.89 -0.46
C ILE A 529 -11.78 -3.94 0.51
N SER A 530 -12.07 -4.44 1.70
CA SER A 530 -12.74 -3.73 2.77
C SER A 530 -12.20 -4.22 4.11
N LEU A 531 -12.46 -3.49 5.19
CA LEU A 531 -12.26 -4.03 6.53
C LEU A 531 -13.14 -5.26 6.72
N ALA A 532 -12.60 -6.29 7.36
CA ALA A 532 -13.40 -7.44 7.75
C ALA A 532 -14.54 -6.96 8.68
N PRO A 533 -15.77 -7.48 8.50
CA PRO A 533 -16.82 -7.21 9.47
C PRO A 533 -16.39 -7.74 10.85
N ASP A 534 -16.55 -6.91 11.88
CA ASP A 534 -16.30 -7.28 13.29
C ASP A 534 -17.10 -8.51 13.75
#